data_AF-A0A9N9ELR9-F1
#
_entry.id   AF-A0A9N9ELR9-F1
#
_cell.length_a   1.000
_cell.length_b   1.000
_cell.length_c   1.000
_cell.angle_alpha   90.00
_cell.angle_beta   90.00
_cell.angle_gamma   90.00
#
_symmetry.space_group_name_H-M   'P 1'
#
loop_
_entity.id
_entity.type
_entity.pdbx_description
1 polymer ?
#
loop_
_entity_poly.entity_id
_entity_poly.type
_entity_poly.pdbx_seq_one_letter_code
_entity_poly.pdbx_strand_id
1 'polypeptide(L)'
;MAAADRQHIYQTIQTSLTHIPSYIGQEPPDDYCNRIETAISYTDTMIADANTANANTFIDAHKADIYKLKMTGKYLPVPPQHAENNINTPAHFRAWLGDTYLQRTVGTR
;
A
#
# COMPACT_ATOMS: atom_id res chain seq x y z
N MET A 1 28.39 -4.59 6.76
CA MET A 1 27.06 -4.80 7.37
C MET A 1 26.10 -5.06 6.24
N ALA A 2 25.51 -6.25 6.18
CA ALA A 2 25.03 -6.88 4.95
C ALA A 2 23.51 -6.85 4.83
N ALA A 3 23.00 -6.47 3.64
CA ALA A 3 21.76 -6.93 3.00
C ALA A 3 20.46 -7.04 3.83
N ALA A 4 20.37 -6.38 4.99
CA ALA A 4 19.25 -6.50 5.92
C ALA A 4 18.10 -5.53 5.58
N ASP A 5 18.34 -4.44 4.84
CA ASP A 5 17.42 -3.31 4.84
C ASP A 5 16.02 -3.59 4.29
N ARG A 6 15.86 -3.99 3.02
CA ARG A 6 14.52 -4.07 2.41
C ARG A 6 13.67 -5.22 2.95
N GLN A 7 14.25 -6.42 3.07
CA GLN A 7 13.52 -7.61 3.54
C GLN A 7 13.09 -7.45 5.00
N HIS A 8 13.95 -6.87 5.83
CA HIS A 8 13.61 -6.60 7.22
C HIS A 8 12.50 -5.55 7.34
N ILE A 9 12.54 -4.47 6.54
CA ILE A 9 11.43 -3.51 6.43
C ILE A 9 10.13 -4.22 6.07
N TYR A 10 10.14 -5.09 5.04
CA TYR A 10 8.95 -5.86 4.65
C TYR A 10 8.41 -6.75 5.78
N GLN A 11 9.28 -7.45 6.52
CA GLN A 11 8.87 -8.31 7.63
C GLN A 11 8.24 -7.51 8.78
N THR A 12 8.81 -6.37 9.13
CA THR A 12 8.25 -5.49 10.16
C THR A 12 6.89 -4.94 9.73
N ILE A 13 6.76 -4.48 8.48
CA ILE A 13 5.48 -4.04 7.93
C ILE A 13 4.47 -5.19 7.93
N GLN A 14 4.83 -6.38 7.43
CA GLN A 14 3.95 -7.55 7.41
C GLN A 14 3.43 -7.91 8.79
N THR A 15 4.28 -7.80 9.82
CA THR A 15 3.89 -8.03 11.22
C THR A 15 2.80 -7.04 11.64
N SER A 16 2.98 -5.74 11.37
CA SER A 16 1.96 -4.71 11.66
C SER A 16 0.67 -4.92 10.84
N LEU A 17 0.78 -5.40 9.60
CA LEU A 17 -0.36 -5.64 8.70
C LEU A 17 -1.22 -6.84 9.10
N THR A 18 -0.75 -7.73 9.97
CA THR A 18 -1.52 -8.91 10.43
C THR A 18 -2.85 -8.52 11.09
N HIS A 19 -2.88 -7.36 11.74
CA HIS A 19 -4.08 -6.83 12.41
C HIS A 19 -5.03 -6.08 11.47
N ILE A 20 -4.63 -5.83 10.23
CA ILE A 20 -5.46 -5.18 9.21
C ILE A 20 -6.10 -6.28 8.36
N PRO A 21 -7.43 -6.45 8.32
CA PRO A 21 -8.06 -7.45 7.45
C PRO A 21 -7.86 -7.09 5.97
N SER A 22 -7.94 -8.07 5.07
CA SER A 22 -7.92 -7.80 3.63
C SER A 22 -9.15 -6.99 3.20
N TYR A 23 -8.96 -6.10 2.22
CA TYR A 23 -10.00 -5.17 1.78
C TYR A 23 -11.02 -5.84 0.86
N ILE A 24 -12.26 -5.87 1.32
CA ILE A 24 -13.45 -6.35 0.58
C ILE A 24 -14.46 -5.21 0.34
N GLY A 25 -14.10 -3.97 0.64
CA GLY A 25 -15.02 -2.82 0.62
C GLY A 25 -15.80 -2.66 1.92
N GLN A 26 -15.25 -3.15 3.02
CA GLN A 26 -15.88 -3.09 4.35
C GLN A 26 -15.88 -1.68 4.96
N GLU A 27 -15.02 -0.79 4.48
CA GLU A 27 -14.84 0.58 4.99
C GLU A 27 -14.44 1.52 3.83
N PRO A 28 -14.56 2.85 3.99
CA PRO A 28 -14.09 3.81 3.00
C PRO A 28 -12.60 3.62 2.66
N PRO A 29 -12.19 3.79 1.39
CA PRO A 29 -10.80 3.65 0.97
C PRO A 29 -9.80 4.51 1.75
N ASP A 30 -10.17 5.73 2.11
CA ASP A 30 -9.31 6.64 2.89
C ASP A 30 -8.97 6.08 4.27
N ASP A 31 -9.99 5.67 5.05
CA ASP A 31 -9.79 5.04 6.36
C ASP A 31 -8.91 3.80 6.25
N TYR A 32 -9.20 2.93 5.29
CA TYR A 32 -8.42 1.71 5.08
C TYR A 32 -6.96 2.02 4.73
N CYS A 33 -6.74 2.94 3.78
CA CYS A 33 -5.41 3.34 3.36
C CYS A 33 -4.63 4.00 4.50
N ASN A 34 -5.28 4.82 5.34
CA ASN A 34 -4.63 5.45 6.51
C ASN A 34 -4.13 4.41 7.52
N ARG A 35 -4.85 3.29 7.69
CA ARG A 35 -4.42 2.20 8.58
C ARG A 35 -3.17 1.50 8.05
N ILE A 36 -3.11 1.24 6.73
CA ILE A 36 -1.91 0.69 6.08
C ILE A 36 -0.75 1.70 6.17
N GLU A 37 -1.00 2.98 5.93
CA GLU A 37 -0.01 4.05 6.04
C GLU A 37 0.59 4.11 7.44
N THR A 38 -0.26 4.05 8.47
CA THR A 38 0.16 3.98 9.88
C THR A 38 1.01 2.75 10.16
N ALA A 39 0.67 1.59 9.58
CA ALA A 39 1.49 0.39 9.73
C ALA A 39 2.88 0.52 9.10
N ILE A 40 2.97 1.24 7.96
CA ILE A 40 4.23 1.52 7.26
C ILE A 40 5.06 2.55 8.03
N SER A 41 4.45 3.57 8.64
CA SER A 41 5.17 4.66 9.31
C SER A 41 6.00 4.20 10.50
N TYR A 42 5.65 3.07 11.14
CA TYR A 42 6.51 2.41 12.15
C TYR A 42 7.90 2.02 11.61
N THR A 43 8.07 1.95 10.29
CA THR A 43 9.33 1.64 9.63
C THR A 43 9.99 2.85 8.96
N ASP A 44 9.49 4.07 9.13
CA ASP A 44 10.01 5.25 8.43
C ASP A 44 11.50 5.51 8.73
N THR A 45 11.94 5.36 9.98
CA THR A 45 13.37 5.46 10.34
C THR A 45 14.19 4.37 9.63
N MET A 46 13.70 3.14 9.61
CA MET A 46 14.37 2.01 8.94
C MET A 46 14.48 2.25 7.43
N ILE A 47 13.42 2.78 6.82
CA ILE A 47 13.39 3.14 5.40
C ILE A 47 14.39 4.27 5.12
N ALA A 48 14.48 5.28 5.99
CA ALA A 48 15.41 6.39 5.84
C ALA A 48 16.87 5.93 5.96
N ASP A 49 17.18 5.09 6.94
CA ASP A 49 18.52 4.51 7.12
C ASP A 49 18.90 3.62 5.92
N ALA A 50 17.98 2.77 5.47
CA ALA A 50 18.14 1.92 4.29
C ALA A 50 18.44 2.71 3.02
N ASN A 51 17.67 3.77 2.78
CA ASN A 51 17.82 4.63 1.61
C ASN A 51 19.10 5.49 1.69
N THR A 52 19.56 5.83 2.90
CA THR A 52 20.84 6.52 3.12
C THR A 52 22.02 5.59 2.84
N ALA A 53 21.95 4.34 3.29
CA ALA A 53 22.98 3.34 3.05
C ALA A 53 23.04 2.93 1.58
N ASN A 54 21.88 2.76 0.93
CA ASN A 54 21.76 2.39 -0.47
C ASN A 54 20.56 3.12 -1.08
N ALA A 55 20.81 4.02 -2.03
CA ALA A 55 19.77 4.82 -2.66
C ALA A 55 18.66 3.93 -3.25
N ASN A 56 17.40 4.32 -3.03
CA ASN A 56 16.21 3.64 -3.55
C ASN A 56 16.00 2.20 -3.03
N THR A 57 16.50 1.87 -1.85
CA THR A 57 16.28 0.54 -1.23
C THR A 57 14.80 0.26 -0.94
N PHE A 58 14.07 1.26 -0.45
CA PHE A 58 12.63 1.16 -0.25
C PHE A 58 11.94 2.44 -0.71
N ILE A 59 11.16 2.34 -1.79
CA ILE A 59 10.54 3.47 -2.51
C ILE A 59 9.02 3.34 -2.54
N ASP A 60 8.33 4.37 -3.04
CA ASP A 60 6.86 4.39 -3.09
C ASP A 60 6.24 3.25 -3.90
N ALA A 61 6.95 2.71 -4.90
CA ALA A 61 6.50 1.52 -5.61
C ALA A 61 6.35 0.31 -4.68
N HIS A 62 7.30 0.14 -3.76
CA HIS A 62 7.26 -0.91 -2.74
C HIS A 62 6.12 -0.68 -1.74
N LYS A 63 5.85 0.58 -1.36
CA LYS A 63 4.66 0.93 -0.57
C LYS A 63 3.39 0.56 -1.33
N ALA A 64 3.24 0.97 -2.59
CA ALA A 64 2.07 0.68 -3.40
C ALA A 64 1.82 -0.83 -3.57
N ASP A 65 2.86 -1.66 -3.71
CA ASP A 65 2.71 -3.11 -3.73
C ASP A 65 2.16 -3.68 -2.41
N ILE A 66 2.54 -3.10 -1.26
CA ILE A 66 1.94 -3.47 0.03
C ILE A 66 0.43 -3.20 0.05
N TYR A 67 -0.01 -2.04 -0.46
CA TYR A 67 -1.44 -1.75 -0.57
C TYR A 67 -2.16 -2.77 -1.47
N LYS A 68 -1.57 -3.11 -2.62
CA LYS A 68 -2.12 -4.10 -3.56
C LYS A 68 -2.26 -5.49 -2.93
N LEU A 69 -1.28 -5.93 -2.12
CA LEU A 69 -1.30 -7.23 -1.44
C LEU A 69 -2.48 -7.37 -0.46
N LYS A 70 -3.02 -6.26 0.03
CA LYS A 70 -4.17 -6.26 0.93
C LYS A 70 -5.51 -6.28 0.20
N MET A 71 -5.54 -6.09 -1.12
CA MET A 71 -6.77 -6.17 -1.90
C MET A 71 -7.24 -7.60 -2.07
N THR A 72 -8.55 -7.82 -2.06
CA THR A 72 -9.13 -9.13 -2.33
C THR A 72 -10.50 -9.02 -3.02
N GLY A 73 -11.04 -10.16 -3.45
CA GLY A 73 -12.36 -10.26 -4.06
C GLY A 73 -12.52 -9.32 -5.27
N LYS A 74 -13.58 -8.50 -5.25
CA LYS A 74 -13.93 -7.58 -6.35
C LYS A 74 -12.96 -6.41 -6.55
N TYR A 75 -11.91 -6.27 -5.74
CA TYR A 75 -10.86 -5.27 -5.92
C TYR A 75 -9.62 -5.85 -6.61
N LEU A 76 -9.65 -7.14 -6.95
CA LEU A 76 -8.63 -7.78 -7.78
C LEU A 76 -9.17 -8.06 -9.20
N PRO A 77 -8.29 -8.04 -10.21
CA PRO A 77 -6.91 -7.58 -10.15
C PRO A 77 -6.82 -6.04 -10.02
N VAL A 78 -5.80 -5.54 -9.33
CA VAL A 78 -5.47 -4.10 -9.34
C VAL A 78 -4.87 -3.78 -10.72
N PRO A 79 -5.41 -2.79 -11.46
CA PRO A 79 -4.87 -2.43 -12.76
C PRO A 79 -3.47 -1.82 -12.61
N PRO A 80 -2.64 -1.87 -13.67
CA PRO A 80 -1.32 -1.25 -13.65
C PRO A 80 -1.39 0.28 -13.62
N GLN A 81 -2.46 0.86 -14.18
CA GLN A 81 -2.67 2.30 -14.33
C GLN A 81 -4.11 2.70 -14.00
N HIS A 82 -4.27 3.93 -13.52
CA HIS A 82 -5.55 4.58 -13.31
C HIS A 82 -5.43 6.07 -13.61
N ALA A 83 -6.38 6.63 -14.35
CA ALA A 83 -6.37 8.04 -14.76
C ALA A 83 -5.01 8.48 -15.34
N GLU A 84 -4.49 7.73 -16.33
CA GLU A 84 -3.20 7.98 -17.01
C GLU A 84 -1.95 7.89 -16.11
N ASN A 85 -2.11 7.52 -14.84
CA ASN A 85 -1.03 7.40 -13.86
C ASN A 85 -0.76 5.93 -13.51
N ASN A 86 0.51 5.57 -13.37
CA ASN A 86 0.89 4.26 -12.85
C ASN A 86 0.50 4.14 -11.38
N ILE A 87 -0.06 3.00 -10.99
CA ILE A 87 -0.37 2.69 -9.58
C ILE A 87 0.90 2.19 -8.88
N ASN A 88 1.88 3.08 -8.77
CA ASN A 88 3.18 2.84 -8.15
C ASN A 88 3.45 3.79 -6.97
N THR A 89 2.46 4.57 -6.55
CA THR A 89 2.53 5.38 -5.34
C THR A 89 1.29 5.14 -4.49
N PRO A 90 1.39 5.30 -3.15
CA PRO A 90 0.21 5.23 -2.27
C PRO A 90 -0.91 6.18 -2.70
N ALA A 91 -0.56 7.37 -3.19
CA ALA A 91 -1.54 8.37 -3.65
C ALA A 91 -2.32 7.90 -4.88
N HIS A 92 -1.64 7.38 -5.91
CA HIS A 92 -2.31 6.85 -7.10
C HIS A 92 -3.15 5.60 -6.78
N PHE A 93 -2.67 4.76 -5.86
CA PHE A 93 -3.44 3.62 -5.37
C PHE A 93 -4.70 4.07 -4.63
N ARG A 94 -4.60 5.05 -3.73
CA ARG A 94 -5.74 5.60 -2.97
C ARG A 94 -6.78 6.19 -3.92
N ALA A 95 -6.37 6.93 -4.96
CA ALA A 95 -7.27 7.47 -5.97
C ALA A 95 -8.03 6.36 -6.72
N TRP A 96 -7.30 5.35 -7.21
CA TRP A 96 -7.92 4.19 -7.88
C TRP A 96 -8.89 3.43 -6.96
N LEU A 97 -8.51 3.19 -5.70
CA LEU A 97 -9.35 2.47 -4.76
C LEU A 97 -10.62 3.28 -4.42
N GLY A 98 -10.48 4.61 -4.30
CA GLY A 98 -11.58 5.58 -4.18
C GLY A 98 -12.62 5.42 -5.28
N ASP A 99 -12.18 5.56 -6.53
CA ASP A 99 -13.06 5.43 -7.70
C ASP A 99 -13.68 4.03 -7.80
N THR A 100 -12.87 2.99 -7.56
CA THR A 100 -13.33 1.60 -7.61
C THR A 100 -14.37 1.31 -6.53
N TYR A 101 -14.21 1.86 -5.34
CA TYR A 101 -15.18 1.71 -4.25
C TYR A 101 -16.51 2.40 -4.57
N LEU A 102 -16.46 3.62 -5.12
CA LEU A 102 -17.67 4.33 -5.56
C LEU A 102 -18.42 3.57 -6.65
N GLN A 103 -17.70 3.03 -7.62
CA GLN A 103 -18.31 2.26 -8.72
C GLN A 103 -18.83 0.89 -8.29
N ARG A 104 -18.05 0.13 -7.51
CA ARG A 104 -18.33 -1.30 -7.23
C ARG A 104 -19.02 -1.57 -5.89
N THR A 105 -19.10 -0.59 -4.99
CA THR A 105 -19.66 -0.79 -3.63
C THR A 105 -20.76 0.18 -3.32
N VAL A 106 -20.54 1.48 -3.55
CA VAL A 106 -21.59 2.48 -3.31
C VAL A 106 -22.65 2.42 -4.41
N GLY A 107 -22.26 2.03 -5.63
CA GLY A 107 -23.13 2.02 -6.79
C GLY A 107 -23.35 3.46 -7.25
N THR A 108 -22.58 3.87 -8.24
CA THR A 108 -22.86 5.14 -8.93
C THR A 108 -24.17 4.94 -9.69
N ARG A 109 -25.20 5.68 -9.27
CA ARG A 109 -26.59 5.62 -9.76
C ARG A 109 -26.70 5.86 -11.26
#